data_AF-A0A7C3WM43-F1
#
_entry.id   AF-A0A7C3WM43-F1
#
_cell.length_a   1.000
_cell.length_b   1.000
_cell.length_c   1.000
_cell.angle_alpha   90.00
_cell.angle_beta   90.00
_cell.angle_gamma   90.00
#
_symmetry.space_group_name_H-M   'P 1'
#
loop_
_entity.id
_entity.type
_entity.pdbx_description
1 polymer ?
#
loop_
_entity_poly.entity_id
_entity_poly.type
_entity_poly.pdbx_seq_one_letter_code
_entity_poly.pdbx_strand_id
1 'polypeptide(L)'
;MPWESSRVGGEVLRWGAVFIWLLVSQLGAPGAVGAGLTPDQVGLIAMAESPEGQQLAQHYAQRRGVPKEHIFLLPGKPGDEMSRNDWETQARPAIREWLLAEPRRGKIRCLVTCWDVPLRIGRRDPASPEVQARKQFLDQARANHVGQLEKLLEMIESVGRQEKP
;
A
#
# COMPACT_ATOMS: atom_id res chain seq x y z
N MET A 1 33.86 -50.39 -54.59
CA MET A 1 34.40 -50.40 -53.20
C MET A 1 35.89 -50.09 -53.33
N PRO A 2 36.49 -49.16 -52.56
CA PRO A 2 36.19 -48.83 -51.16
C PRO A 2 35.65 -47.41 -50.96
N TRP A 3 35.01 -47.22 -49.81
CA TRP A 3 34.32 -46.03 -49.32
C TRP A 3 35.21 -45.35 -48.26
N GLU A 4 35.28 -44.04 -48.33
CA GLU A 4 35.84 -43.15 -47.32
C GLU A 4 35.00 -43.17 -46.04
N SER A 5 35.66 -43.16 -44.88
CA SER A 5 35.00 -42.81 -43.62
C SER A 5 35.96 -42.15 -42.64
N SER A 6 35.39 -41.18 -41.93
CA SER A 6 35.82 -40.59 -40.66
C SER A 6 36.84 -39.45 -40.67
N ARG A 7 36.39 -38.28 -41.17
CA ARG A 7 36.67 -37.00 -40.50
C ARG A 7 35.45 -36.56 -39.69
N VAL A 8 35.28 -37.10 -38.48
CA VAL A 8 34.26 -36.63 -37.53
C VAL A 8 34.93 -36.49 -36.16
N GLY A 9 35.68 -35.41 -35.97
CA GLY A 9 36.36 -35.14 -34.70
C GLY A 9 36.53 -33.67 -34.33
N GLY A 10 36.22 -32.73 -35.24
CA GLY A 10 36.47 -31.30 -35.02
C GLY A 10 35.26 -30.47 -34.61
N GLU A 11 34.04 -30.91 -34.90
CA GLU A 11 32.85 -30.05 -34.75
C GLU A 11 32.20 -30.17 -33.37
N VAL A 12 32.17 -31.37 -32.78
CA VAL A 12 31.50 -31.59 -31.48
C VAL A 12 32.15 -30.76 -30.35
N LEU A 13 33.47 -30.53 -30.44
CA LEU A 13 34.21 -29.73 -29.46
C LEU A 13 34.01 -28.22 -29.63
N ARG A 14 33.71 -27.75 -30.85
CA ARG A 14 33.53 -26.32 -31.16
C ARG A 14 32.16 -25.79 -30.75
N TRP A 15 31.13 -26.62 -30.83
CA TRP A 15 29.77 -26.26 -30.42
C TRP A 15 29.57 -26.35 -28.90
N GLY A 16 30.23 -27.29 -28.21
CA GLY A 16 30.16 -27.39 -26.74
C GLY A 16 30.67 -26.15 -26.00
N ALA A 17 31.74 -25.51 -26.51
CA ALA A 17 32.28 -24.29 -25.92
C ALA A 17 31.37 -23.06 -26.09
N VAL A 18 30.60 -22.98 -27.19
CA VAL A 18 29.64 -21.90 -27.43
C VAL A 18 28.41 -22.03 -26.54
N PHE A 19 27.92 -23.26 -26.34
CA PHE A 19 26.80 -23.52 -25.42
C PHE A 19 27.17 -23.24 -23.96
N ILE A 20 28.41 -23.53 -23.54
CA ILE A 20 28.90 -23.22 -22.19
C ILE A 20 29.03 -21.70 -21.99
N TRP A 21 29.48 -20.95 -23.01
CA TRP A 21 29.54 -19.49 -22.94
C TRP A 21 28.15 -18.81 -22.89
N LEU A 22 27.16 -19.35 -23.62
CA LEU A 22 25.77 -18.87 -23.59
C LEU A 22 25.06 -19.19 -22.25
N LEU A 23 25.44 -20.28 -21.59
CA LEU A 23 24.87 -20.65 -20.28
C LEU A 23 25.46 -19.80 -19.14
N VAL A 24 26.75 -19.44 -19.23
CA VAL A 24 27.43 -18.62 -18.22
C VAL A 24 27.04 -17.14 -18.33
N SER A 25 26.67 -16.64 -19.51
CA SER A 25 26.24 -15.24 -19.68
C SER A 25 24.84 -14.93 -19.10
N GLN A 26 24.06 -15.95 -18.74
CA GLN A 26 22.72 -15.79 -18.13
C GLN A 26 22.78 -15.66 -16.59
N LEU A 27 23.93 -15.94 -15.95
CA LEU A 27 24.02 -16.08 -14.50
C LEU A 27 24.50 -14.83 -13.74
N GLY A 28 24.43 -13.64 -14.36
CA GLY A 28 25.07 -12.43 -13.85
C GLY A 28 24.23 -11.16 -13.95
N ALA A 29 22.94 -11.21 -13.62
CA ALA A 29 22.23 -9.98 -13.26
C ALA A 29 22.32 -9.82 -11.73
N PRO A 30 23.14 -8.90 -11.18
CA PRO A 30 23.01 -8.54 -9.79
C PRO A 30 21.59 -7.99 -9.63
N GLY A 31 20.73 -8.77 -8.97
CA GLY A 31 19.43 -8.30 -8.55
C GLY A 31 19.66 -7.12 -7.62
N ALA A 32 19.57 -5.90 -8.16
CA ALA A 32 19.49 -4.71 -7.37
C ALA A 32 18.20 -4.84 -6.57
N VAL A 33 18.30 -5.38 -5.35
CA VAL A 33 17.27 -5.30 -4.32
C VAL A 33 17.24 -3.84 -3.85
N GLY A 34 16.91 -2.94 -4.77
CA GLY A 34 16.50 -1.60 -4.43
C GLY A 34 15.13 -1.74 -3.81
N ALA A 35 14.96 -1.27 -2.58
CA ALA A 35 13.66 -1.05 -1.96
C ALA A 35 12.87 0.09 -2.65
N GLY A 36 13.02 0.23 -3.97
CA GLY A 36 12.30 1.18 -4.80
C GLY A 36 10.94 0.60 -5.19
N LEU A 37 9.95 1.48 -5.28
CA LEU A 37 8.65 1.13 -5.85
C LEU A 37 8.82 0.87 -7.35
N THR A 38 8.36 -0.29 -7.82
CA THR A 38 8.22 -0.54 -9.27
C THR A 38 6.92 0.10 -9.77
N PRO A 39 6.81 0.42 -11.07
CA PRO A 39 5.57 1.01 -11.61
C PRO A 39 4.32 0.15 -11.36
N ASP A 40 4.47 -1.18 -11.35
CA ASP A 40 3.40 -2.14 -11.05
C ASP A 40 2.95 -2.12 -9.57
N GLN A 41 3.62 -1.36 -8.72
CA GLN A 41 3.27 -1.22 -7.29
C GLN A 41 2.64 0.14 -6.98
N VAL A 42 2.42 0.97 -8.00
CA VAL A 42 1.79 2.28 -7.86
C VAL A 42 0.36 2.20 -8.38
N GLY A 43 -0.57 2.72 -7.58
CA GLY A 43 -1.95 2.99 -7.97
C GLY A 43 -2.20 4.48 -8.04
N LEU A 44 -2.91 4.94 -9.07
CA LEU A 44 -3.30 6.33 -9.28
C LEU A 44 -4.78 6.48 -8.98
N ILE A 45 -5.16 7.52 -8.24
CA ILE A 45 -6.57 7.84 -7.97
C ILE A 45 -6.87 9.20 -8.58
N ALA A 46 -7.89 9.28 -9.42
CA ALA A 46 -8.41 10.52 -9.97
C ALA A 46 -9.94 10.56 -9.80
N MET A 47 -10.53 11.75 -9.78
CA MET A 47 -11.98 11.88 -9.72
C MET A 47 -12.63 11.53 -11.06
N ALA A 48 -13.70 10.74 -11.03
CA ALA A 48 -14.46 10.36 -12.23
C ALA A 48 -15.11 11.56 -12.93
N GLU A 49 -15.44 12.61 -12.18
CA GLU A 49 -16.03 13.86 -12.70
C GLU A 49 -14.99 14.99 -12.89
N SER A 50 -13.67 14.71 -12.81
CA SER A 50 -12.61 15.68 -13.13
C SER A 50 -11.85 15.30 -14.40
N PRO A 51 -12.10 15.98 -15.55
CA PRO A 51 -11.32 15.76 -16.77
C PRO A 51 -9.83 16.06 -16.60
N GLU A 52 -9.51 17.11 -15.84
CA GLU A 52 -8.13 17.55 -15.59
C GLU A 52 -7.36 16.53 -14.74
N GLY A 53 -8.00 16.04 -13.66
CA GLY A 53 -7.44 14.98 -12.82
C GLY A 53 -7.21 13.68 -13.59
N GLN A 54 -8.12 13.32 -14.50
CA GLN A 54 -7.97 12.15 -15.38
C GLN A 54 -6.81 12.30 -16.36
N GLN A 55 -6.70 13.45 -17.02
CA GLN A 55 -5.59 13.73 -17.93
C GLN A 55 -4.25 13.68 -17.19
N LEU A 56 -4.19 14.24 -15.97
CA LEU A 56 -2.99 14.19 -15.14
C LEU A 56 -2.62 12.74 -14.75
N ALA A 57 -3.59 11.93 -14.34
CA ALA A 57 -3.36 10.53 -14.00
C ALA A 57 -2.82 9.73 -15.20
N GLN A 58 -3.41 9.92 -16.39
CA GLN A 58 -2.97 9.26 -17.62
C GLN A 58 -1.55 9.69 -18.02
N HIS A 59 -1.27 10.99 -17.97
CA HIS A 59 0.06 11.52 -18.26
C HIS A 59 1.10 10.98 -17.26
N TYR A 60 0.78 10.96 -15.96
CA TYR A 60 1.66 10.40 -14.93
C TYR A 60 1.94 8.92 -15.18
N ALA A 61 0.89 8.13 -15.46
CA ALA A 61 1.02 6.72 -15.75
C ALA A 61 1.95 6.46 -16.95
N GLN A 62 1.76 7.20 -18.04
CA GLN A 62 2.60 7.11 -19.23
C GLN A 62 4.06 7.47 -18.95
N ARG A 63 4.31 8.57 -18.21
CA ARG A 63 5.67 9.04 -17.90
C ARG A 63 6.43 8.12 -16.94
N ARG A 64 5.71 7.41 -16.06
CA ARG A 64 6.30 6.54 -15.03
C ARG A 64 6.19 5.05 -15.35
N GLY A 65 5.57 4.68 -16.46
CA GLY A 65 5.35 3.28 -16.86
C GLY A 65 4.36 2.55 -15.97
N VAL A 66 3.47 3.26 -15.27
CA VAL A 66 2.42 2.64 -14.45
C VAL A 66 1.36 2.05 -15.40
N PRO A 67 0.93 0.78 -15.20
CA PRO A 67 -0.12 0.18 -16.02
C PRO A 67 -1.41 1.02 -16.00
N LYS A 68 -2.10 1.13 -17.13
CA LYS A 68 -3.34 1.94 -17.22
C LYS A 68 -4.43 1.41 -16.31
N GLU A 69 -4.43 0.10 -16.08
CA GLU A 69 -5.34 -0.61 -15.19
C GLU A 69 -5.13 -0.21 -13.72
N HIS A 70 -4.01 0.45 -13.39
CA HIS A 70 -3.72 0.96 -12.05
C HIS A 70 -4.22 2.39 -11.85
N ILE A 71 -4.96 2.95 -12.82
CA ILE A 71 -5.71 4.20 -12.65
C ILE A 71 -7.12 3.85 -12.16
N PHE A 72 -7.45 4.34 -10.97
CA PHE A 72 -8.78 4.26 -10.39
C PHE A 72 -9.50 5.60 -10.55
N LEU A 73 -10.71 5.54 -11.12
CA LEU A 73 -11.62 6.68 -11.19
C LEU A 73 -12.58 6.61 -10.01
N LEU A 74 -12.34 7.47 -9.02
CA LEU A 74 -13.15 7.56 -7.82
C LEU A 74 -14.51 8.20 -8.17
N PRO A 75 -15.64 7.51 -7.97
CA PRO A 75 -16.96 8.09 -8.17
C PRO A 75 -17.21 9.24 -7.19
N GLY A 76 -17.93 10.26 -7.66
CA GLY A 76 -18.27 11.44 -6.90
C GLY A 76 -17.73 12.73 -7.51
N LYS A 77 -18.08 13.85 -6.86
CA LYS A 77 -17.74 15.20 -7.32
C LYS A 77 -16.33 15.60 -6.87
N PRO A 78 -15.57 16.31 -7.72
CA PRO A 78 -14.31 16.92 -7.33
C PRO A 78 -14.51 17.96 -6.21
N GLY A 79 -13.50 18.13 -5.36
CA GLY A 79 -13.51 19.17 -4.32
C GLY A 79 -12.47 18.94 -3.22
N ASP A 80 -12.29 19.95 -2.36
CA ASP A 80 -11.28 19.91 -1.29
C ASP A 80 -11.68 18.99 -0.11
N GLU A 81 -12.99 18.83 0.11
CA GLU A 81 -13.56 18.10 1.23
C GLU A 81 -14.65 17.12 0.76
N MET A 82 -14.62 15.92 1.35
CA MET A 82 -15.64 14.88 1.19
C MET A 82 -16.36 14.68 2.52
N SER A 83 -17.68 14.50 2.50
CA SER A 83 -18.42 14.18 3.73
C SER A 83 -17.96 12.83 4.31
N ARG A 84 -18.05 12.67 5.64
CA ARG A 84 -17.74 11.37 6.27
C ARG A 84 -18.64 10.26 5.73
N ASN A 85 -19.91 10.58 5.46
CA ASN A 85 -20.88 9.61 4.96
C ASN A 85 -20.48 9.10 3.58
N ASP A 86 -20.14 9.99 2.65
CA ASP A 86 -19.73 9.60 1.29
C ASP A 86 -18.41 8.82 1.33
N TRP A 87 -17.49 9.19 2.22
CA TRP A 87 -16.26 8.44 2.44
C TRP A 87 -16.53 6.99 2.86
N GLU A 88 -17.34 6.78 3.92
CA GLU A 88 -17.59 5.45 4.47
C GLU A 88 -18.48 4.59 3.57
N THR A 89 -19.45 5.19 2.87
CA THR A 89 -20.45 4.46 2.09
C THR A 89 -20.08 4.28 0.62
N GLN A 90 -19.22 5.14 0.06
CA GLN A 90 -18.89 5.13 -1.37
C GLN A 90 -17.39 5.02 -1.61
N ALA A 91 -16.59 6.00 -1.17
CA ALA A 91 -15.19 6.09 -1.59
C ALA A 91 -14.32 4.96 -1.01
N ARG A 92 -14.38 4.75 0.31
CA ARG A 92 -13.62 3.71 1.00
C ARG A 92 -13.93 2.29 0.49
N PRO A 93 -15.20 1.85 0.36
CA PRO A 93 -15.48 0.53 -0.18
C PRO A 93 -15.04 0.41 -1.63
N ALA A 94 -15.27 1.41 -2.48
CA ALA A 94 -14.88 1.36 -3.88
C ALA A 94 -13.34 1.25 -4.06
N ILE A 95 -12.55 2.03 -3.30
CA ILE A 95 -11.08 1.92 -3.29
C ILE A 95 -10.64 0.54 -2.82
N ARG A 96 -11.27 0.01 -1.75
CA ARG A 96 -10.95 -1.31 -1.21
C ARG A 96 -11.23 -2.41 -2.23
N GLU A 97 -12.39 -2.40 -2.86
CA GLU A 97 -12.76 -3.37 -3.89
C GLU A 97 -11.79 -3.32 -5.07
N TRP A 98 -11.44 -2.11 -5.52
CA TRP A 98 -10.49 -1.91 -6.60
C TRP A 98 -9.08 -2.44 -6.29
N LEU A 99 -8.60 -2.26 -5.06
CA LEU A 99 -7.31 -2.79 -4.58
C LEU A 99 -7.30 -4.32 -4.44
N LEU A 100 -8.45 -4.90 -4.12
CA LEU A 100 -8.60 -6.35 -3.90
C LEU A 100 -8.89 -7.13 -5.18
N ALA A 101 -9.14 -6.43 -6.30
CA ALA A 101 -9.37 -7.02 -7.60
C ALA A 101 -8.07 -7.50 -8.26
N GLU A 102 -8.12 -8.68 -8.89
CA GLU A 102 -7.05 -9.15 -9.76
C GLU A 102 -6.95 -8.29 -11.04
N PRO A 103 -5.75 -8.10 -11.61
CA PRO A 103 -4.47 -8.70 -11.23
C PRO A 103 -3.68 -7.88 -10.19
N ARG A 104 -4.29 -6.85 -9.59
CA ARG A 104 -3.61 -5.85 -8.74
C ARG A 104 -3.53 -6.24 -7.27
N ARG A 105 -4.32 -7.24 -6.86
CA ARG A 105 -4.40 -7.71 -5.48
C ARG A 105 -3.01 -8.00 -4.91
N GLY A 106 -2.67 -7.31 -3.82
CA GLY A 106 -1.38 -7.47 -3.15
C GLY A 106 -0.16 -6.87 -3.89
N LYS A 107 -0.35 -6.23 -5.05
CA LYS A 107 0.74 -5.59 -5.82
C LYS A 107 0.91 -4.12 -5.48
N ILE A 108 -0.19 -3.36 -5.38
CA ILE A 108 -0.13 -1.93 -5.11
C ILE A 108 0.37 -1.67 -3.68
N ARG A 109 1.49 -0.96 -3.56
CA ARG A 109 2.14 -0.55 -2.30
C ARG A 109 2.06 0.95 -2.04
N CYS A 110 1.80 1.75 -3.07
CA CYS A 110 1.72 3.20 -2.99
C CYS A 110 0.52 3.72 -3.79
N LEU A 111 -0.23 4.64 -3.19
CA LEU A 111 -1.32 5.35 -3.86
C LEU A 111 -0.90 6.80 -4.10
N VAL A 112 -1.14 7.27 -5.32
CA VAL A 112 -0.92 8.66 -5.73
C VAL A 112 -2.29 9.25 -6.08
N THR A 113 -2.73 10.23 -5.28
CA THR A 113 -3.95 10.99 -5.55
C THR A 113 -3.64 12.12 -6.54
N CYS A 114 -4.45 12.24 -7.58
CA CYS A 114 -4.34 13.28 -8.58
C CYS A 114 -5.13 14.52 -8.17
N TRP A 115 -5.10 15.53 -9.05
CA TRP A 115 -5.85 16.76 -8.90
C TRP A 115 -7.34 16.51 -8.62
N ASP A 116 -7.94 17.38 -7.81
CA ASP A 116 -9.33 17.35 -7.35
C ASP A 116 -9.77 16.18 -6.45
N VAL A 117 -8.87 15.27 -6.10
CA VAL A 117 -9.18 14.25 -5.08
C VAL A 117 -9.21 14.91 -3.69
N PRO A 118 -10.30 14.74 -2.91
CA PRO A 118 -10.45 15.42 -1.63
C PRO A 118 -9.31 15.13 -0.65
N LEU A 119 -8.78 16.19 -0.05
CA LEU A 119 -7.69 16.12 0.94
C LEU A 119 -8.23 15.99 2.37
N ARG A 120 -9.51 16.30 2.58
CA ARG A 120 -10.17 16.28 3.89
C ARG A 120 -11.42 15.43 3.85
N ILE A 121 -11.60 14.63 4.91
CA ILE A 121 -12.84 13.91 5.17
C ILE A 121 -13.52 14.59 6.36
N GLY A 122 -14.77 14.99 6.17
CA GLY A 122 -15.58 15.70 7.15
C GLY A 122 -15.68 14.96 8.49
N ARG A 123 -16.09 15.68 9.54
CA ARG A 123 -16.14 15.12 10.91
C ARG A 123 -17.10 13.93 11.01
N ARG A 124 -16.82 13.02 11.95
CA ARG A 124 -17.79 11.99 12.32
C ARG A 124 -18.99 12.65 13.01
N ASP A 125 -20.17 12.12 12.75
CA ASP A 125 -21.37 12.53 13.46
C ASP A 125 -21.23 12.19 14.96
N PRO A 126 -21.22 13.19 15.86
CA PRO A 126 -21.11 12.96 17.30
C PRO A 126 -22.30 12.18 17.86
N ALA A 127 -23.46 12.21 17.19
CA ALA A 127 -24.62 11.45 17.58
C ALA A 127 -24.57 9.98 17.13
N SER A 128 -23.60 9.58 16.30
CA SER A 128 -23.53 8.19 15.82
C SER A 128 -23.27 7.20 16.96
N PRO A 129 -23.90 6.00 16.95
CA PRO A 129 -23.73 5.01 18.02
C PRO A 129 -22.28 4.60 18.26
N GLU A 130 -21.48 4.49 17.18
CA GLU A 130 -20.05 4.16 17.27
C GLU A 130 -19.27 5.24 18.06
N VAL A 131 -19.53 6.52 17.78
CA VAL A 131 -18.85 7.63 18.46
C VAL A 131 -19.28 7.70 19.93
N GLN A 132 -20.57 7.51 20.22
CA GLN A 132 -21.06 7.48 21.60
C GLN A 132 -20.47 6.32 22.40
N ALA A 133 -20.45 5.11 21.84
CA ALA A 133 -19.86 3.93 22.48
C ALA A 133 -18.35 4.13 22.72
N ARG A 134 -17.64 4.71 21.74
CA ARG A 134 -16.22 5.02 21.90
C ARG A 134 -15.99 6.07 22.99
N LYS A 135 -16.83 7.10 23.07
CA LYS A 135 -16.75 8.12 24.11
C LYS A 135 -16.95 7.51 25.50
N GLN A 136 -18.01 6.72 25.69
CA GLN A 136 -18.28 6.03 26.96
C GLN A 136 -17.14 5.12 27.38
N PHE A 137 -16.57 4.36 26.43
CA PHE A 137 -15.40 3.52 26.69
C PHE A 137 -14.20 4.35 27.18
N LEU A 138 -13.92 5.48 26.54
CA LEU A 138 -12.82 6.36 26.92
C LEU A 138 -13.04 7.01 28.29
N ASP A 139 -14.27 7.41 28.59
CA ASP A 139 -14.64 7.97 29.89
C ASP A 139 -14.47 6.93 31.01
N GLN A 140 -14.88 5.68 30.77
CA GLN A 140 -14.68 4.58 31.72
C GLN A 140 -13.20 4.24 31.90
N ALA A 141 -12.42 4.18 30.82
CA ALA A 141 -10.99 3.92 30.89
C ALA A 141 -10.27 5.01 31.68
N ARG A 142 -10.64 6.28 31.45
CA ARG A 142 -10.13 7.42 32.21
C ARG A 142 -10.47 7.30 33.70
N ALA A 143 -11.73 7.01 34.03
CA ALA A 143 -12.15 6.85 35.42
C ALA A 143 -11.39 5.72 36.13
N ASN A 144 -11.19 4.59 35.45
CA ASN A 144 -10.44 3.46 35.99
C ASN A 144 -8.97 3.83 36.26
N HIS A 145 -8.31 4.53 35.35
CA HIS A 145 -6.92 4.95 35.53
C HIS A 145 -6.75 5.98 36.64
N VAL A 146 -7.68 6.95 36.74
CA VAL A 146 -7.67 7.92 37.84
C VAL A 146 -7.85 7.19 39.18
N GLY A 147 -8.82 6.28 39.29
CA GLY A 147 -9.01 5.50 40.52
C GLY A 147 -7.84 4.56 40.87
N GLN A 148 -7.11 4.06 39.87
CA GLN A 148 -5.86 3.32 40.11
C GLN A 148 -4.76 4.21 40.68
N LEU A 149 -4.61 5.43 40.16
CA LEU A 149 -3.65 6.40 40.67
C LEU A 149 -3.97 6.81 42.12
N GLU A 150 -5.24 7.04 42.43
CA GLU A 150 -5.68 7.35 43.81
C GLU A 150 -5.31 6.24 44.78
N LYS A 151 -5.57 4.98 44.42
CA LYS A 151 -5.17 3.82 45.24
C LYS A 151 -3.66 3.71 45.42
N LEU A 152 -2.87 4.03 44.39
CA LEU A 152 -1.41 4.02 44.48
C LEU A 152 -0.90 5.11 45.44
N LEU A 153 -1.50 6.32 45.38
CA LEU A 153 -1.17 7.40 46.31
C LEU A 153 -1.49 7.02 47.76
N GLU A 154 -2.65 6.42 48.01
CA GLU A 154 -3.02 5.92 49.35
C GLU A 154 -2.03 4.87 49.88
N MET A 155 -1.57 3.96 49.01
CA MET A 155 -0.56 2.97 49.41
C MET A 155 0.78 3.63 49.78
N ILE A 156 1.25 4.59 48.98
CA ILE A 156 2.50 5.33 49.26
C ILE A 156 2.39 6.08 50.61
N GLU A 157 1.27 6.76 50.86
CA GLU A 157 1.03 7.46 52.13
C GLU A 157 0.99 6.50 53.33
N SER A 158 0.41 5.30 53.15
CA SER A 158 0.34 4.31 54.21
C SER A 158 1.73 3.77 54.61
N VAL A 159 2.64 3.58 53.65
CA VAL A 159 4.03 3.17 53.90
C VAL A 159 4.78 4.28 54.64
N GLY A 160 4.66 5.53 54.19
CA GLY A 160 5.30 6.67 54.86
C GLY A 160 4.82 6.90 56.29
N ARG A 161 3.60 6.45 56.64
CA ARG A 161 3.07 6.51 58.01
C ARG A 161 3.64 5.41 58.93
N GLN A 162 4.05 4.27 58.38
CA GLN A 162 4.63 3.15 59.12
C GLN A 162 6.11 3.38 59.51
N GLU A 163 6.81 4.29 58.83
CA GLU A 163 8.23 4.60 59.10
C GLU A 163 8.45 5.70 60.17
N LYS A 164 7.38 6.28 60.74
CA LYS A 164 7.53 7.31 61.79
C LYS A 164 7.81 6.63 63.15
N PRO A 165 9.02 6.78 63.74
CA PRO A 165 9.39 6.16 65.01
C PRO A 165 8.64 6.76 66.21
#